data_AF-F0GU43-F1
#
_entry.id   AF-F0GU43-F1
#
_cell.length_a   1.000
_cell.length_b   1.000
_cell.length_c   1.000
_cell.angle_alpha   90.00
_cell.angle_beta   90.00
_cell.angle_gamma   90.00
#
_symmetry.space_group_name_H-M   'P 1'
#
loop_
_entity.id
_entity.type
_entity.pdbx_description
1 polymer ?
#
loop_
_entity_poly.entity_id
_entity_poly.type
_entity_poly.pdbx_seq_one_letter_code
_entity_poly.pdbx_strand_id
1 'polypeptide(L)'
;MNQEKMFKEYRETKDIKLRNEIALNNMGLVHYALKEIYNKYYHDYEELEQEGAYFLLKAIEKYNPNLGYKFSSFAYKYILKASRYRLDYFKNISIDKPLGNIGDLENMTIGESIEDYSQNVEKTAEYLSIDNKLRNILSDEEYSIVMLYFRYGYTYKEIANKKNISTEVVSRIRRQAKRKIMANPYFNSYKEELEKEKEISYLKAYNYLNTRVQSSEIHSPVWDIVLKRDRLENEVIRRTLK
;
A
#
# COMPACT_ATOMS: atom_id res chain seq x y z
N MET A 1 26.83 9.70 -45.60
CA MET A 1 25.53 9.26 -46.16
C MET A 1 24.44 10.19 -45.63
N ASN A 2 23.46 10.63 -46.43
CA ASN A 2 22.38 11.48 -45.93
C ASN A 2 21.51 10.66 -44.94
N GLN A 3 21.30 11.16 -43.72
CA GLN A 3 20.60 10.46 -42.64
C GLN A 3 19.19 10.01 -43.05
N GLU A 4 18.51 10.78 -43.91
CA GLU A 4 17.20 10.40 -44.45
C GLU A 4 17.24 9.16 -45.35
N LYS A 5 18.32 8.98 -46.12
CA LYS A 5 18.49 7.78 -46.96
C LYS A 5 18.65 6.54 -46.08
N MET A 6 19.45 6.63 -45.01
CA MET A 6 19.64 5.53 -44.05
C MET A 6 18.31 5.08 -43.43
N PHE A 7 17.45 6.04 -43.06
CA PHE A 7 16.14 5.70 -42.49
C PHE A 7 15.17 5.09 -43.51
N LYS A 8 15.22 5.51 -44.78
CA LYS A 8 14.41 4.90 -45.85
C LYS A 8 14.86 3.47 -46.12
N GLU A 9 16.16 3.26 -46.27
CA GLU A 9 16.77 1.94 -46.49
C GLU A 9 16.50 0.99 -45.31
N TYR A 10 16.70 1.44 -44.07
CA TYR A 10 16.39 0.64 -42.88
C TYR A 10 14.92 0.23 -42.81
N ARG A 11 14.01 1.05 -43.33
CA ARG A 11 12.57 0.73 -43.35
C ARG A 11 12.26 -0.44 -44.29
N GLU A 12 12.98 -0.53 -45.40
CA GLU A 12 12.80 -1.57 -46.41
C GLU A 12 13.53 -2.86 -46.03
N THR A 13 14.78 -2.74 -45.55
CA THR A 13 15.64 -3.90 -45.28
C THR A 13 15.50 -4.46 -43.86
N LYS A 14 15.16 -3.60 -42.89
CA LYS A 14 15.21 -3.90 -41.44
C LYS A 14 16.56 -4.47 -40.98
N ASP A 15 17.65 -4.11 -41.67
CA ASP A 15 18.98 -4.58 -41.32
C ASP A 15 19.44 -4.04 -39.95
N ILE A 16 19.85 -4.97 -39.09
CA ILE A 16 20.35 -4.70 -37.74
C ILE A 16 21.65 -3.90 -37.79
N LYS A 17 22.53 -4.16 -38.77
CA LYS A 17 23.79 -3.42 -38.90
C LYS A 17 23.53 -1.95 -39.16
N LEU A 18 22.63 -1.66 -40.10
CA LEU A 18 22.21 -0.30 -40.42
C LEU A 18 21.52 0.39 -39.22
N ARG A 19 20.67 -0.34 -38.46
CA ARG A 19 20.08 0.18 -37.22
C ARG A 19 21.16 0.61 -36.22
N ASN A 20 22.16 -0.24 -36.02
CA ASN A 20 23.23 0.01 -35.06
C ASN A 20 24.11 1.20 -35.51
N GLU A 21 24.39 1.32 -36.81
CA GLU A 21 25.10 2.47 -37.37
C GLU A 21 24.31 3.78 -37.14
N ILE A 22 23.00 3.78 -37.39
CA ILE A 22 22.13 4.93 -37.10
C ILE A 22 22.16 5.25 -35.61
N ALA A 23 22.11 4.24 -34.73
CA ALA A 23 22.16 4.44 -33.29
C ALA A 23 23.47 5.10 -32.85
N LEU A 24 24.62 4.57 -33.30
CA LEU A 24 25.95 5.13 -32.99
C LEU A 24 26.08 6.58 -33.43
N ASN A 25 25.59 6.91 -34.64
CA ASN A 25 25.60 8.28 -35.17
C ASN A 25 24.71 9.25 -34.35
N ASN A 26 23.77 8.73 -33.55
CA ASN A 26 22.83 9.53 -32.76
C ASN A 26 23.02 9.38 -31.24
N MET A 27 24.06 8.70 -30.77
CA MET A 27 24.34 8.54 -29.32
C MET A 27 24.53 9.89 -28.61
N GLY A 28 25.08 10.91 -29.29
CA GLY A 28 25.19 12.27 -28.75
C GLY A 28 23.84 12.88 -28.32
N LEU A 29 22.74 12.47 -28.97
CA LEU A 29 21.38 12.89 -28.59
C LEU A 29 20.95 12.31 -27.25
N VAL A 30 21.40 11.09 -26.92
CA VAL A 30 21.13 10.46 -25.62
C VAL A 30 21.76 11.29 -24.53
N HIS A 31 23.07 11.56 -24.60
CA HIS A 31 23.74 12.41 -23.61
C HIS A 31 23.12 13.81 -23.50
N TYR A 32 22.71 14.40 -24.62
CA TYR A 32 22.02 15.70 -24.61
C TYR A 32 20.69 15.63 -23.85
N ALA A 33 19.86 14.63 -24.13
CA ALA A 33 18.58 14.45 -23.44
C ALA A 33 18.76 14.09 -21.95
N LEU A 34 19.77 13.30 -21.62
CA LEU A 34 20.05 12.87 -20.25
C LEU A 34 20.45 14.02 -19.34
N LYS A 35 21.09 15.09 -19.86
CA LYS A 35 21.44 16.27 -19.05
C LYS A 35 20.26 16.91 -18.34
N GLU A 36 19.06 16.84 -18.91
CA GLU A 36 17.86 17.42 -18.31
C GLU A 36 17.27 16.54 -17.19
N ILE A 37 17.52 15.23 -17.23
CA ILE A 37 16.91 14.27 -16.30
C ILE A 37 17.89 13.70 -15.28
N TYR A 38 19.19 13.80 -15.54
CA TYR A 38 20.23 13.27 -14.67
C TYR A 38 20.24 14.02 -13.34
N ASN A 39 20.29 13.24 -12.26
CA ASN A 39 20.43 13.75 -10.91
C ASN A 39 21.33 12.78 -10.17
N LYS A 40 22.54 13.22 -9.81
CA LYS A 40 23.58 12.40 -9.20
C LYS A 40 23.17 11.68 -7.90
N TYR A 41 22.13 12.16 -7.21
CA TYR A 41 21.67 11.57 -5.94
C TYR A 41 20.76 10.37 -6.15
N TYR A 42 20.11 10.32 -7.30
CA TYR A 42 19.16 9.28 -7.64
C TYR A 42 19.78 8.39 -8.71
N HIS A 43 20.31 8.97 -9.77
CA HIS A 43 20.65 8.22 -10.97
C HIS A 43 22.13 7.84 -11.05
N ASP A 44 22.40 6.58 -11.37
CA ASP A 44 23.64 6.18 -12.02
C ASP A 44 23.59 6.63 -13.49
N TYR A 45 24.62 7.37 -13.92
CA TYR A 45 24.70 7.89 -15.26
C TYR A 45 24.87 6.77 -16.30
N GLU A 46 25.68 5.75 -16.02
CA GLU A 46 25.94 4.67 -16.98
C GLU A 46 24.66 3.86 -17.24
N GLU A 47 23.90 3.58 -16.20
CA GLU A 47 22.61 2.91 -16.35
C GLU A 47 21.60 3.78 -17.11
N LEU A 48 21.53 5.09 -16.83
CA LEU A 48 20.67 6.01 -17.59
C LEU A 48 21.08 6.10 -19.06
N GLU A 49 22.38 6.05 -19.35
CA GLU A 49 22.90 6.00 -20.71
C GLU A 49 22.43 4.74 -21.43
N GLN A 50 22.51 3.58 -20.78
CA GLN A 50 22.04 2.31 -21.35
C GLN A 50 20.53 2.32 -21.60
N GLU A 51 19.74 2.82 -20.66
CA GLU A 51 18.30 3.00 -20.85
C GLU A 51 18.00 3.98 -21.99
N GLY A 52 18.70 5.12 -22.02
CA GLY A 52 18.58 6.10 -23.09
C GLY A 52 18.90 5.52 -24.47
N ALA A 53 19.95 4.71 -24.57
CA ALA A 53 20.31 3.97 -25.78
C ALA A 53 19.23 2.97 -26.19
N TYR A 54 18.61 2.28 -25.24
CA TYR A 54 17.47 1.40 -25.50
C TYR A 54 16.26 2.16 -26.06
N PHE A 55 15.94 3.33 -25.51
CA PHE A 55 14.85 4.17 -26.04
C PHE A 55 15.18 4.79 -27.39
N LEU A 56 16.46 5.11 -27.66
CA LEU A 56 16.92 5.52 -28.97
C LEU A 56 16.70 4.42 -30.02
N LEU A 57 17.05 3.17 -29.71
CA LEU A 57 16.79 2.03 -30.59
C LEU A 57 15.29 1.88 -30.90
N LYS A 58 14.43 1.98 -29.88
CA LYS A 58 12.97 1.99 -30.07
C LYS A 58 12.49 3.15 -30.93
N ALA A 59 13.11 4.33 -30.80
CA ALA A 59 12.78 5.47 -31.64
C ALA A 59 13.15 5.21 -33.10
N ILE A 60 14.33 4.62 -33.37
CA ILE A 60 14.76 4.25 -34.72
C ILE A 60 13.77 3.27 -35.36
N GLU A 61 13.33 2.26 -34.60
CA GLU A 61 12.38 1.26 -35.09
C GLU A 61 11.01 1.82 -35.46
N LYS A 62 10.56 2.88 -34.76
CA LYS A 62 9.24 3.49 -34.93
C LYS A 62 9.22 4.76 -35.79
N TYR A 63 10.37 5.34 -36.07
CA TYR A 63 10.44 6.59 -36.82
C TYR A 63 9.97 6.41 -38.27
N ASN A 64 9.26 7.41 -38.78
CA ASN A 64 8.78 7.45 -40.15
C ASN A 64 9.26 8.74 -40.84
N PRO A 65 10.23 8.67 -41.77
CA PRO A 65 10.76 9.85 -42.45
C PRO A 65 9.73 10.55 -43.35
N ASN A 66 8.66 9.86 -43.76
CA ASN A 66 7.64 10.44 -44.64
C ASN A 66 6.72 11.46 -43.92
N LEU A 67 6.81 11.57 -42.60
CA LEU A 67 6.01 12.51 -41.80
C LEU A 67 6.62 13.93 -41.76
N GLY A 68 7.83 14.13 -42.27
CA GLY A 68 8.45 15.45 -42.42
C GLY A 68 9.06 16.08 -41.15
N TYR A 69 8.96 15.42 -39.99
CA TYR A 69 9.61 15.87 -38.76
C TYR A 69 11.04 15.32 -38.67
N LYS A 70 11.96 16.10 -38.09
CA LYS A 70 13.34 15.63 -37.85
C LYS A 70 13.38 14.46 -36.86
N PHE A 71 14.23 13.48 -37.13
CA PHE A 71 14.43 12.32 -36.25
C PHE A 71 14.81 12.73 -34.82
N SER A 72 15.71 13.72 -34.67
CA SER A 72 16.15 14.19 -33.36
C SER A 72 15.00 14.64 -32.47
N SER A 73 14.03 15.38 -33.02
CA SER A 73 12.83 15.83 -32.30
C SER A 73 11.97 14.65 -31.83
N PHE A 74 11.84 13.62 -32.65
CA PHE A 74 11.08 12.41 -32.32
C PHE A 74 11.79 11.55 -31.27
N ALA A 75 13.07 11.26 -31.49
CA ALA A 75 13.89 10.43 -30.63
C ALA A 75 14.08 11.05 -29.24
N TYR A 76 14.27 12.36 -29.16
CA TYR A 76 14.37 13.09 -27.89
C TYR A 76 13.14 12.84 -26.99
N LYS A 77 11.92 12.90 -27.55
CA LYS A 77 10.69 12.58 -26.79
C LYS A 77 10.62 11.12 -26.34
N TYR A 78 11.22 10.19 -27.08
CA TYR A 78 11.31 8.79 -26.70
C TYR A 78 12.33 8.57 -25.59
N ILE A 79 13.51 9.19 -25.67
CA ILE A 79 14.57 9.08 -24.66
C ILE A 79 14.09 9.64 -23.32
N LEU A 80 13.38 10.79 -23.32
CA LEU A 80 12.77 11.33 -22.10
C LEU A 80 11.74 10.40 -21.44
N LYS A 81 11.24 9.36 -22.10
CA LYS A 81 10.37 8.37 -21.43
C LYS A 81 11.13 7.50 -20.44
N ALA A 82 12.46 7.35 -20.59
CA ALA A 82 13.29 6.62 -19.63
C ALA A 82 13.14 7.18 -18.22
N SER A 83 13.05 8.51 -18.07
CA SER A 83 12.93 9.16 -16.76
C SER A 83 11.66 8.80 -15.99
N ARG A 84 10.54 8.53 -16.69
CA ARG A 84 9.27 8.15 -16.04
C ARG A 84 9.39 6.82 -15.31
N TYR A 85 10.13 5.86 -15.87
CA TYR A 85 10.31 4.56 -15.24
C TYR A 85 11.20 4.66 -13.99
N ARG A 86 12.10 5.65 -13.91
CA ARG A 86 13.03 5.85 -12.79
C ARG A 86 12.43 6.56 -11.58
N LEU A 87 11.46 7.45 -11.76
CA LEU A 87 10.74 8.06 -10.62
C LEU A 87 10.11 7.02 -9.68
N ASP A 88 9.80 5.83 -10.18
CA ASP A 88 9.26 4.73 -9.37
C ASP A 88 10.33 3.98 -8.56
N TYR A 89 11.60 3.98 -8.97
CA TYR A 89 12.69 3.28 -8.25
C TYR A 89 13.16 4.02 -6.99
N PHE A 90 13.07 5.35 -6.94
CA PHE A 90 13.55 6.16 -5.81
C PHE A 90 12.54 6.33 -4.66
N LYS A 91 11.50 5.49 -4.61
CA LYS A 91 10.53 5.49 -3.51
C LYS A 91 11.06 4.83 -2.24
N ASN A 92 12.17 4.12 -2.31
CA ASN A 92 12.73 3.40 -1.18
C ASN A 92 13.61 4.32 -0.33
N ILE A 93 13.33 4.38 0.96
CA ILE A 93 14.11 5.13 1.95
C ILE A 93 14.95 4.12 2.73
N SER A 94 16.24 4.38 2.88
CA SER A 94 17.10 3.55 3.73
C SER A 94 16.65 3.63 5.18
N ILE A 95 16.58 2.48 5.83
CA ILE A 95 16.29 2.35 7.26
C ILE A 95 17.42 2.99 8.09
N ASP A 96 18.66 2.93 7.59
CA ASP A 96 19.85 3.51 8.22
C ASP A 96 19.97 5.02 7.99
N LYS A 97 18.99 5.64 7.31
CA LYS A 97 19.00 7.09 7.10
C LYS A 97 18.82 7.79 8.45
N PRO A 98 19.65 8.79 8.80
CA PRO A 98 19.48 9.55 10.03
C PRO A 98 18.20 10.38 10.00
N LEU A 99 17.55 10.53 11.14
CA LEU A 99 16.26 11.23 11.28
C LEU A 99 16.39 12.76 11.28
N GLY A 100 17.57 13.32 11.61
CA GLY A 100 17.81 14.75 11.55
C GLY A 100 19.26 15.15 11.84
N ASN A 101 19.61 16.40 11.51
CA ASN A 101 20.93 17.00 11.77
C ASN A 101 20.92 17.91 13.00
N ILE A 102 20.10 17.59 14.02
CA ILE A 102 19.90 18.47 15.19
C ILE A 102 20.14 17.66 16.47
N GLY A 103 21.29 17.90 17.11
CA GLY A 103 21.61 17.42 18.45
C GLY A 103 21.71 15.88 18.56
N ASP A 104 21.21 15.33 19.67
CA ASP A 104 21.30 13.90 20.00
C ASP A 104 20.60 12.95 19.01
N LEU A 105 19.85 13.49 18.04
CA LEU A 105 19.18 12.74 16.97
C LEU A 105 20.08 12.48 15.75
N GLU A 106 21.30 13.02 15.70
CA GLU A 106 22.25 12.80 14.59
C GLU A 106 22.63 11.33 14.43
N ASN A 107 22.58 10.55 15.51
CA ASN A 107 22.93 9.13 15.50
C ASN A 107 21.72 8.20 15.38
N MET A 108 20.48 8.74 15.45
CA MET A 108 19.28 7.92 15.43
C MET A 108 18.81 7.71 14.00
N THR A 109 18.67 6.44 13.62
CA THR A 109 18.24 6.02 12.29
C THR A 109 16.72 5.83 12.20
N ILE A 110 16.17 5.90 11.00
CA ILE A 110 14.74 5.61 10.76
C ILE A 110 14.36 4.24 11.32
N GLY A 111 15.22 3.23 11.20
CA GLY A 111 14.99 1.90 11.76
C GLY A 111 14.79 1.87 13.25
N GLU A 112 15.61 2.60 13.99
CA GLU A 112 15.52 2.67 15.45
C GLU A 112 14.25 3.38 15.93
N SER A 113 13.65 4.23 15.08
CA SER A 113 12.35 4.85 15.39
C SER A 113 11.14 3.97 15.07
N ILE A 114 11.32 2.87 14.32
CA ILE A 114 10.23 1.96 13.98
C ILE A 114 10.02 1.00 15.15
N GLU A 115 8.88 1.12 15.83
CA GLU A 115 8.49 0.20 16.89
C GLU A 115 8.13 -1.19 16.35
N ASP A 116 8.64 -2.24 16.99
CA ASP A 116 8.19 -3.61 16.76
C ASP A 116 6.94 -3.90 17.59
N TYR A 117 5.78 -3.90 16.94
CA TYR A 117 4.49 -4.19 17.57
C TYR A 117 4.32 -5.66 18.01
N SER A 118 5.25 -6.56 17.69
CA SER A 118 5.13 -7.99 17.99
C SER A 118 5.51 -8.36 19.43
N GLN A 119 6.30 -7.53 20.13
CA GLN A 119 6.75 -7.81 21.50
C GLN A 119 6.39 -6.67 22.46
N ASN A 120 5.10 -6.56 22.77
CA ASN A 120 4.66 -5.71 23.88
C ASN A 120 4.37 -6.60 25.09
N VAL A 121 5.34 -6.66 26.02
CA VAL A 121 5.25 -7.46 27.27
C VAL A 121 4.05 -7.04 28.11
N GLU A 122 3.73 -5.74 28.11
CA GLU A 122 2.58 -5.16 28.81
C GLU A 122 1.25 -5.64 28.23
N LYS A 123 1.11 -5.64 26.89
CA LYS A 123 -0.05 -6.23 26.21
C LYS A 123 -0.18 -7.72 26.48
N THR A 124 0.93 -8.46 26.60
CA THR A 124 0.89 -9.90 26.88
C THR A 124 0.28 -10.22 28.25
N ALA A 125 0.62 -9.43 29.28
CA ALA A 125 0.02 -9.54 30.61
C ALA A 125 -1.46 -9.14 30.60
N GLU A 126 -1.80 -8.08 29.85
CA GLU A 126 -3.18 -7.64 29.65
C GLU A 126 -4.03 -8.73 28.98
N TYR A 127 -3.53 -9.35 27.91
CA TYR A 127 -4.20 -10.46 27.21
C TYR A 127 -4.44 -11.66 28.12
N LEU A 128 -3.47 -12.03 28.96
CA LEU A 128 -3.65 -13.12 29.92
C LEU A 128 -4.74 -12.78 30.96
N SER A 129 -4.79 -11.53 31.41
CA SER A 129 -5.82 -11.06 32.36
C SER A 129 -7.22 -11.07 31.73
N ILE A 130 -7.31 -10.69 30.47
CA ILE A 130 -8.54 -10.63 29.68
C ILE A 130 -9.03 -12.04 29.35
N ASP A 131 -8.13 -12.94 28.97
CA ASP A 131 -8.45 -14.33 28.66
C ASP A 131 -9.09 -15.04 29.87
N ASN A 132 -8.49 -14.86 31.05
CA ASN A 132 -9.04 -15.39 32.29
C ASN A 132 -10.44 -14.83 32.59
N LYS A 133 -10.68 -13.53 32.36
CA LYS A 133 -12.01 -12.93 32.52
C LYS A 133 -13.03 -13.48 31.53
N LEU A 134 -12.64 -13.71 30.27
CA LEU A 134 -13.52 -14.30 29.27
C LEU A 134 -13.90 -15.74 29.62
N ARG A 135 -12.94 -16.55 30.09
CA ARG A 135 -13.19 -17.92 30.57
C ARG A 135 -14.13 -17.98 31.78
N ASN A 136 -14.12 -16.95 32.63
CA ASN A 136 -15.04 -16.86 33.77
C ASN A 136 -16.47 -16.46 33.38
N ILE A 137 -16.66 -15.78 32.24
CA ILE A 137 -17.97 -15.28 31.80
C ILE A 137 -18.65 -16.25 30.82
N LEU A 138 -17.86 -16.91 29.99
CA LEU A 138 -18.33 -17.79 28.91
C LEU A 138 -18.21 -19.25 29.31
N SER A 139 -19.17 -20.06 28.86
CA SER A 139 -18.99 -21.52 28.86
C SER A 139 -17.87 -21.93 27.89
N ASP A 140 -17.31 -23.13 28.08
CA ASP A 140 -16.25 -23.65 27.20
C ASP A 140 -16.66 -23.68 25.72
N GLU A 141 -17.94 -24.00 25.45
CA GLU A 141 -18.49 -23.97 24.09
C GLU A 141 -18.54 -22.56 23.51
N GLU A 142 -19.06 -21.60 24.28
CA GLU A 142 -19.14 -20.18 23.91
C GLU A 142 -17.74 -19.58 23.66
N TYR A 143 -16.81 -19.83 24.58
CA TYR A 143 -15.43 -19.39 24.48
C TYR A 143 -14.76 -19.96 23.23
N SER A 144 -14.92 -21.27 22.97
CA SER A 144 -14.31 -21.90 21.79
C SER A 144 -14.83 -21.33 20.46
N ILE A 145 -16.13 -21.01 20.37
CA ILE A 145 -16.73 -20.42 19.17
C ILE A 145 -16.29 -18.96 19.00
N VAL A 146 -16.21 -18.19 20.09
CA VAL A 146 -15.69 -16.82 20.08
C VAL A 146 -14.25 -16.78 19.61
N MET A 147 -13.38 -17.69 20.10
CA MET A 147 -11.99 -17.79 19.66
C MET A 147 -11.87 -18.13 18.18
N LEU A 148 -12.59 -19.16 17.71
CA LEU A 148 -12.56 -19.55 16.31
C LEU A 148 -12.98 -18.41 15.38
N TYR A 149 -14.00 -17.64 15.76
CA TYR A 149 -14.50 -16.54 14.93
C TYR A 149 -13.63 -15.27 15.00
N PHE A 150 -13.30 -14.79 16.21
CA PHE A 150 -12.67 -13.48 16.39
C PHE A 150 -11.14 -13.51 16.37
N ARG A 151 -10.52 -14.57 16.88
CA ARG A 151 -9.04 -14.73 16.92
C ARG A 151 -8.51 -15.39 15.67
N TYR A 152 -9.11 -16.52 15.27
CA TYR A 152 -8.62 -17.30 14.14
C TYR A 152 -9.30 -16.96 12.80
N GLY A 153 -10.36 -16.14 12.82
CA GLY A 153 -11.00 -15.63 11.60
C GLY A 153 -11.83 -16.65 10.82
N TYR A 154 -12.20 -17.79 11.41
CA TYR A 154 -13.03 -18.78 10.74
C TYR A 154 -14.44 -18.25 10.48
N THR A 155 -15.00 -18.61 9.32
CA THR A 155 -16.39 -18.35 8.97
C THR A 155 -17.34 -19.27 9.73
N TYR A 156 -18.62 -18.91 9.79
CA TYR A 156 -19.63 -19.75 10.46
C TYR A 156 -19.73 -21.15 9.88
N LYS A 157 -19.57 -21.29 8.56
CA LYS A 157 -19.61 -22.60 7.90
C LYS A 157 -18.44 -23.47 8.32
N GLU A 158 -17.24 -22.89 8.41
CA GLU A 158 -16.04 -23.61 8.86
C GLU A 158 -16.13 -24.01 10.34
N ILE A 159 -16.65 -23.11 11.20
CA ILE A 159 -16.86 -23.42 12.62
C ILE A 159 -17.91 -24.53 12.79
N ALA A 160 -19.02 -24.44 12.05
CA ALA A 160 -20.09 -25.43 12.05
C ALA A 160 -19.56 -26.83 11.67
N ASN A 161 -18.79 -26.92 10.58
CA ASN A 161 -18.16 -28.16 10.14
C ASN A 161 -17.14 -28.70 11.15
N LYS A 162 -16.31 -27.83 11.75
CA LYS A 162 -15.28 -28.23 12.72
C LYS A 162 -15.85 -28.76 14.03
N LYS A 163 -17.03 -28.27 14.42
CA LYS A 163 -17.72 -28.64 15.67
C LYS A 163 -18.88 -29.62 15.45
N ASN A 164 -19.16 -30.04 14.21
CA ASN A 164 -20.31 -30.87 13.85
C ASN A 164 -21.66 -30.31 14.34
N ILE A 165 -21.89 -29.00 14.17
CA ILE A 165 -23.12 -28.28 14.56
C ILE A 165 -23.64 -27.42 13.41
N SER A 166 -24.89 -26.95 13.47
CA SER A 166 -25.43 -26.07 12.42
C SER A 166 -24.91 -24.63 12.52
N THR A 167 -24.89 -23.94 11.38
CA THR A 167 -24.53 -22.52 11.28
C THR A 167 -25.40 -21.61 12.14
N GLU A 168 -26.67 -21.96 12.31
CA GLU A 168 -27.64 -21.27 13.17
C GLU A 168 -27.24 -21.39 14.64
N VAL A 169 -26.79 -22.56 15.06
CA VAL A 169 -26.32 -22.81 16.44
C VAL A 169 -25.05 -22.00 16.70
N VAL A 170 -24.09 -21.98 15.77
CA VAL A 170 -22.88 -21.13 15.86
C VAL A 170 -23.25 -19.65 16.02
N SER A 171 -24.17 -19.15 15.17
CA SER A 171 -24.64 -17.76 15.22
C SER A 171 -25.33 -17.42 16.55
N ARG A 172 -26.20 -18.33 17.04
CA ARG A 172 -26.90 -18.18 18.31
C ARG A 172 -25.93 -18.13 19.49
N ILE A 173 -24.99 -19.08 19.56
CA ILE A 173 -23.98 -19.16 20.64
C ILE A 173 -23.11 -17.91 20.62
N ARG A 174 -22.62 -17.48 19.45
CA ARG A 174 -21.83 -16.24 19.34
C ARG A 174 -22.61 -15.03 19.83
N ARG A 175 -23.91 -14.91 19.47
CA ARG A 175 -24.77 -13.80 19.91
C ARG A 175 -25.02 -13.84 21.41
N GLN A 176 -25.11 -15.02 22.02
CA GLN A 176 -25.24 -15.18 23.47
C GLN A 176 -23.93 -14.78 24.17
N ALA A 177 -22.79 -15.28 23.69
CA ALA A 177 -21.47 -14.93 24.20
C ALA A 177 -21.22 -13.41 24.13
N LYS A 178 -21.50 -12.78 22.97
CA LYS A 178 -21.39 -11.31 22.81
C LYS A 178 -22.23 -10.56 23.84
N ARG A 179 -23.47 -10.99 24.08
CA ARG A 179 -24.35 -10.38 25.09
C ARG A 179 -23.77 -10.51 26.50
N LYS A 180 -23.24 -11.67 26.87
CA LYS A 180 -22.60 -11.89 28.19
C LYS A 180 -21.36 -11.02 28.38
N ILE A 181 -20.51 -10.92 27.35
CA ILE A 181 -19.30 -10.08 27.39
C ILE A 181 -19.70 -8.61 27.56
N MET A 182 -20.65 -8.11 26.75
CA MET A 182 -21.08 -6.71 26.80
C MET A 182 -21.87 -6.34 28.06
N ALA A 183 -22.45 -7.33 28.76
CA ALA A 183 -23.11 -7.10 30.04
C ALA A 183 -22.12 -7.00 31.21
N ASN A 184 -20.86 -7.39 31.02
CA ASN A 184 -19.86 -7.34 32.08
C ASN A 184 -19.28 -5.92 32.23
N PRO A 185 -19.21 -5.37 33.46
CA PRO A 185 -18.72 -4.01 33.69
C PRO A 185 -17.31 -3.74 33.15
N TYR A 186 -16.41 -4.71 33.23
CA TYR A 186 -15.02 -4.55 32.78
C TYR A 186 -14.93 -4.38 31.26
N PHE A 187 -15.71 -5.14 30.49
CA PHE A 187 -15.71 -5.02 29.03
C PHE A 187 -16.52 -3.80 28.56
N ASN A 188 -17.49 -3.34 29.35
CA ASN A 188 -18.19 -2.09 29.09
C ASN A 188 -17.28 -0.87 29.32
N SER A 189 -16.49 -0.84 30.40
CA SER A 189 -15.51 0.23 30.63
C SER A 189 -14.41 0.23 29.56
N TYR A 190 -13.92 -0.95 29.17
CA TYR A 190 -12.94 -1.09 28.08
C TYR A 190 -13.49 -0.60 26.73
N LYS A 191 -14.79 -0.82 26.47
CA LYS A 191 -15.46 -0.27 25.29
C LYS A 191 -15.50 1.26 25.32
N GLU A 192 -15.84 1.87 26.46
CA GLU A 192 -15.88 3.32 26.63
C GLU A 192 -14.50 3.97 26.47
N GLU A 193 -13.44 3.31 26.92
CA GLU A 193 -12.05 3.76 26.71
C GLU A 193 -11.68 3.75 25.21
N LEU A 194 -12.01 2.67 24.49
CA LEU A 194 -11.80 2.61 23.04
C LEU A 194 -12.62 3.64 22.25
N GLU A 195 -13.81 3.99 22.73
CA GLU A 195 -14.62 5.08 22.15
C GLU A 195 -13.89 6.42 22.29
N LYS A 196 -13.36 6.71 23.48
CA LYS A 196 -12.58 7.93 23.74
C LYS A 196 -11.34 7.98 22.87
N GLU A 197 -10.49 6.94 22.88
CA GLU A 197 -9.26 6.87 22.06
C GLU A 197 -9.51 7.19 20.57
N LYS A 198 -10.61 6.66 20.04
CA LYS A 198 -11.01 6.92 18.66
C LYS A 198 -11.44 8.36 18.44
N GLU A 199 -12.26 8.93 19.32
CA GLU A 199 -12.63 10.34 19.24
C GLU A 199 -11.41 11.28 19.24
N ILE A 200 -10.38 10.98 20.04
CA ILE A 200 -9.11 11.76 20.04
C ILE A 200 -8.25 11.51 18.80
N SER A 201 -8.41 10.37 18.13
CA SER A 201 -7.69 10.02 16.89
C SER A 201 -8.23 10.75 15.64
N TYR A 202 -9.39 11.43 15.72
CA TYR A 202 -10.06 12.07 14.58
C TYR A 202 -10.26 13.59 14.68
N LEU A 203 -9.24 14.39 15.01
CA LEU A 203 -9.11 15.67 14.31
C LEU A 203 -8.66 15.42 12.86
N LYS A 204 -9.48 14.65 12.12
CA LYS A 204 -9.42 14.61 10.66
C LYS A 204 -9.99 15.94 10.22
N ALA A 205 -9.12 16.90 9.87
CA ALA A 205 -9.56 18.19 9.32
C ALA A 205 -10.60 17.93 8.22
N TYR A 206 -11.82 18.42 8.42
CA TYR A 206 -12.87 18.31 7.41
C TYR A 206 -12.37 19.03 6.16
N ASN A 207 -12.18 18.31 5.05
CA ASN A 207 -11.76 18.94 3.80
C ASN A 207 -12.99 19.55 3.14
N TYR A 208 -13.26 20.83 3.43
CA TYR A 208 -14.40 21.60 2.92
C TYR A 208 -14.38 21.84 1.40
N LEU A 209 -13.36 21.33 0.67
CA LEU A 209 -13.22 21.48 -0.78
C LEU A 209 -14.06 20.48 -1.60
N ASN A 210 -14.62 19.45 -0.98
CA ASN A 210 -15.47 18.47 -1.67
C ASN A 210 -16.96 18.83 -1.56
N THR A 211 -17.46 19.62 -2.51
CA THR A 211 -18.90 19.76 -2.74
C THR A 211 -19.37 18.76 -3.79
N ARG A 212 -19.68 17.53 -3.36
CA ARG A 212 -20.66 16.68 -4.05
C ARG A 212 -20.96 15.44 -3.22
N VAL A 213 -22.22 15.31 -2.83
CA VAL A 213 -22.84 13.99 -2.75
C VAL A 213 -24.14 14.07 -3.54
N GLN A 214 -24.10 13.57 -4.77
CA GLN A 214 -25.26 12.94 -5.36
C GLN A 214 -25.23 11.49 -4.86
N SER A 215 -26.18 11.09 -4.03
CA SER A 215 -26.58 9.70 -3.99
C SER A 215 -28.02 9.57 -3.50
N SER A 216 -28.79 8.86 -4.30
CA SER A 216 -30.14 8.35 -4.05
C SER A 216 -30.13 7.13 -3.12
N GLU A 217 -29.25 7.13 -2.12
CA GLU A 217 -29.21 6.09 -1.09
C GLU A 217 -29.78 6.67 0.19
N ILE A 218 -30.85 6.05 0.72
CA ILE A 218 -31.41 6.40 2.03
C ILE A 218 -30.39 5.96 3.09
N HIS A 219 -29.40 6.81 3.31
CA HIS A 219 -28.38 6.65 4.33
C HIS A 219 -29.02 7.08 5.65
N SER A 220 -29.56 6.13 6.41
CA SER A 220 -30.12 6.47 7.72
C SER A 220 -28.96 6.75 8.68
N PRO A 221 -28.91 7.95 9.31
CA PRO A 221 -27.94 8.22 10.36
C PRO A 221 -28.01 7.19 11.50
N VAL A 222 -29.18 6.59 11.72
CA VAL A 222 -29.38 5.51 12.70
C VAL A 222 -28.65 4.23 12.27
N TRP A 223 -28.73 3.83 11.00
CA TRP A 223 -28.00 2.67 10.48
C TRP A 223 -26.49 2.83 10.63
N ASP A 224 -25.97 4.04 10.40
CA ASP A 224 -24.54 4.33 10.58
C ASP A 224 -24.10 4.21 12.03
N ILE A 225 -24.90 4.76 12.94
CA ILE A 225 -24.64 4.69 14.37
C ILE A 225 -24.68 3.22 14.83
N VAL A 226 -25.65 2.44 14.36
CA VAL A 226 -25.77 1.01 14.67
C VAL A 226 -24.58 0.21 14.11
N LEU A 227 -24.20 0.44 12.86
CA LEU A 227 -23.04 -0.22 12.23
C LEU A 227 -21.73 0.17 12.90
N LYS A 228 -21.54 1.44 13.24
CA LYS A 228 -20.37 1.93 14.00
C LYS A 228 -20.30 1.26 15.38
N ARG A 229 -21.43 1.19 16.09
CA ARG A 229 -21.52 0.51 17.39
C ARG A 229 -21.21 -0.98 17.28
N ASP A 230 -21.76 -1.68 16.28
CA ASP A 230 -21.49 -3.11 16.09
C ASP A 230 -20.01 -3.38 15.75
N ARG A 231 -19.41 -2.55 14.89
CA ARG A 231 -17.97 -2.61 14.57
C ARG A 231 -17.11 -2.43 15.81
N LEU A 232 -17.45 -1.46 16.65
CA LEU A 232 -16.73 -1.20 17.89
C LEU A 232 -16.84 -2.36 18.88
N GLU A 233 -18.05 -2.91 19.09
CA GLU A 233 -18.23 -4.06 19.96
C GLU A 233 -17.47 -5.30 19.46
N ASN A 234 -17.41 -5.49 18.14
CA ASN A 234 -16.60 -6.55 17.53
C ASN A 234 -15.10 -6.27 17.66
N GLU A 235 -14.69 -5.00 17.68
CA GLU A 235 -13.29 -4.61 17.88
C GLU A 235 -12.83 -4.79 19.31
N VAL A 236 -13.67 -4.50 20.31
CA VAL A 236 -13.43 -4.87 21.72
C VAL A 236 -13.09 -6.35 21.81
N ILE A 237 -13.92 -7.21 21.21
CA ILE A 237 -13.71 -8.67 21.23
C ILE A 237 -12.46 -9.08 20.43
N ARG A 238 -12.11 -8.37 19.34
CA ARG A 238 -10.89 -8.69 18.57
C ARG A 238 -9.62 -8.26 19.27
N ARG A 239 -9.59 -7.08 19.89
CA ARG A 239 -8.42 -6.57 20.61
C ARG A 239 -8.15 -7.43 21.84
N THR A 240 -9.19 -7.79 22.59
CA THR A 240 -9.10 -8.66 23.78
C THR A 240 -8.57 -10.06 23.50
N LEU A 241 -8.65 -10.53 22.25
CA LEU A 241 -8.25 -11.89 21.85
C LEU A 241 -6.99 -11.91 20.97
N LYS A 242 -6.39 -10.75 20.67
CA LYS A 242 -5.17 -10.67 19.85
C LYS A 242 -3.91 -10.99 20.64
#